data_AF-A0A7C3S8D7-F1
#
_entry.id   AF-A0A7C3S8D7-F1
#
_cell.length_a   1.000
_cell.length_b   1.000
_cell.length_c   1.000
_cell.angle_alpha   90.00
_cell.angle_beta   90.00
_cell.angle_gamma   90.00
#
_symmetry.space_group_name_H-M   'P 1'
#
loop_
_entity.id
_entity.type
_entity.pdbx_description
1 polymer ?
#
loop_
_entity_poly.entity_id
_entity_poly.type
_entity_poly.pdbx_seq_one_letter_code
_entity_poly.pdbx_strand_id
1 'polypeptide(L)'
;CILLGIIFVGAVHDLGCLFTSLRHKARSISDITEEVMSHRARVLFLLFAIFAMSLAMGVFVLNIAQLFSPGEGGAEGGHVPEAILPSLMLIVIALTVGILRYRFKLALLPLTIVGVVASLFFVWLGTVYPLSGIGGITFTPSLWTYTLMVYAYIASVLPVWLLLQPRDYLNSFQLFLGMGMLFVGVIIGGLSGHLHLAAPAVNFHAENLPPIFPMLFITVACGAVSGFHSLVASGTTSKQLDKESHALPVAYGGMLTEGLLATLALLGVAAGFTAVEWAQNYADWKLAGAKALSNFVHGAGFLVAQMGVPHNLAKVFIATIAVGFALTTLDTATRLIRYNIQELGNAFRLKSITNPYIATGIAVLLIGFFALLKIPDPATGQLKPAGTILWALFGTSNQLLAGLALLVVTLYLRSLGRPTVFTAAPMGFMLVVTISALLLSIRNFFTQGNWFLLGFSCLILALAIWLLVEAALTLKRQPVPTQVAK
;
A
#
# COMPACT_ATOMS: atom_id res chain seq x y z
N CYS A 1 2.76 7.78 -17.11
CA CYS A 1 3.09 7.79 -15.67
C CYS A 1 3.59 6.42 -15.23
N ILE A 2 2.73 5.40 -15.21
CA ILE A 2 3.03 4.01 -14.77
C ILE A 2 4.33 3.48 -15.40
N LEU A 3 4.34 3.14 -16.70
CA LEU A 3 5.47 2.46 -17.34
C LEU A 3 6.85 3.11 -17.10
N LEU A 4 6.97 4.41 -17.40
CA LEU A 4 8.24 5.12 -17.22
C LEU A 4 8.58 5.34 -15.74
N GLY A 5 7.58 5.63 -14.90
CA GLY A 5 7.76 5.84 -13.47
C GLY A 5 8.30 4.58 -12.79
N ILE A 6 7.73 3.42 -13.08
CA ILE A 6 8.20 2.13 -12.56
C ILE A 6 9.65 1.86 -12.95
N ILE A 7 9.99 1.99 -14.23
CA ILE A 7 11.32 1.60 -14.74
C ILE A 7 12.41 2.53 -14.20
N PHE A 8 12.17 3.84 -14.22
CA PHE A 8 13.20 4.85 -13.96
C PHE A 8 13.18 5.45 -12.55
N VAL A 9 12.05 5.35 -11.84
CA VAL A 9 11.88 5.92 -10.49
C VAL A 9 11.64 4.81 -9.47
N GLY A 10 10.53 4.08 -9.57
CA GLY A 10 10.12 3.07 -8.59
C GLY A 10 11.12 1.94 -8.41
N ALA A 11 11.56 1.32 -9.51
CA ALA A 11 12.43 0.16 -9.45
C ALA A 11 13.85 0.54 -9.00
N VAL A 12 14.31 1.75 -9.36
CA VAL A 12 15.56 2.33 -8.86
C VAL A 12 15.45 2.66 -7.37
N HIS A 13 14.32 3.23 -6.94
CA HIS A 13 14.02 3.53 -5.55
C HIS A 13 14.05 2.26 -4.68
N ASP A 14 13.29 1.22 -5.06
CA ASP A 14 13.16 0.00 -4.27
C ASP A 14 14.49 -0.76 -4.20
N LEU A 15 15.19 -0.89 -5.34
CA LEU A 15 16.50 -1.52 -5.38
C LEU A 15 17.53 -0.72 -4.57
N GLY A 16 17.53 0.60 -4.70
CA GLY A 16 18.42 1.48 -3.96
C GLY A 16 18.23 1.36 -2.45
N CYS A 17 16.98 1.35 -1.99
CA CYS A 17 16.64 1.20 -0.57
C CYS A 17 17.04 -0.19 -0.04
N LEU A 18 16.71 -1.25 -0.79
CA LEU A 18 17.05 -2.63 -0.43
C LEU A 18 18.57 -2.82 -0.34
N PHE A 19 19.30 -2.38 -1.36
CA PHE A 19 20.76 -2.52 -1.42
C PHE A 19 21.45 -1.71 -0.34
N THR A 20 21.01 -0.46 -0.12
CA THR A 20 21.54 0.37 0.98
C THR A 20 21.30 -0.33 2.31
N SER A 21 20.12 -0.91 2.55
CA SER A 21 19.85 -1.67 3.78
C SER A 21 20.75 -2.90 3.94
N LEU A 22 20.94 -3.70 2.88
CA LEU A 22 21.83 -4.87 2.90
C LEU A 22 23.26 -4.47 3.29
N ARG A 23 23.76 -3.37 2.74
CA ARG A 23 25.09 -2.82 3.06
C ARG A 23 25.17 -2.17 4.44
N HIS A 24 24.08 -2.09 5.20
CA HIS A 24 24.07 -1.62 6.59
C HIS A 24 23.47 -2.67 7.52
N LYS A 25 23.76 -3.96 7.30
CA LYS A 25 23.31 -5.07 8.17
C LYS A 25 21.79 -5.15 8.32
N ALA A 26 21.07 -4.89 7.22
CA ALA A 26 19.61 -4.90 7.15
C ALA A 26 18.92 -3.93 8.14
N ARG A 27 19.56 -2.78 8.41
CA ARG A 27 18.95 -1.66 9.14
C ARG A 27 17.90 -0.95 8.28
N SER A 28 16.93 -0.33 8.94
CA SER A 28 15.88 0.43 8.25
C SER A 28 16.47 1.67 7.58
N ILE A 29 15.85 2.14 6.49
CA ILE A 29 16.28 3.36 5.81
C ILE A 29 16.19 4.59 6.73
N SER A 30 15.21 4.60 7.64
CA SER A 30 15.03 5.61 8.69
C SER A 30 16.24 5.67 9.62
N ASP A 31 16.78 4.51 10.00
CA ASP A 31 17.92 4.40 10.91
C ASP A 31 19.25 4.73 10.20
N ILE A 32 19.40 4.32 8.93
CA ILE A 32 20.54 4.68 8.07
C ILE A 32 20.64 6.20 7.86
N THR A 33 19.50 6.90 7.91
CA THR A 33 19.46 8.37 7.83
C THR A 33 20.33 9.04 8.89
N GLU A 34 20.51 8.44 10.08
CA GLU A 34 21.39 9.02 11.11
C GLU A 34 22.86 9.01 10.71
N GLU A 35 23.34 7.92 10.10
CA GLU A 35 24.73 7.79 9.66
C GLU A 35 25.04 8.66 8.45
N VAL A 36 24.05 8.77 7.54
CA VAL A 36 24.22 9.47 6.27
C VAL A 36 23.94 10.97 6.40
N MET A 37 23.06 11.39 7.32
CA MET A 37 22.64 12.79 7.48
C MET A 37 22.84 13.34 8.89
N SER A 38 21.92 13.07 9.80
CA SER A 38 21.93 13.57 11.18
C SER A 38 20.92 12.82 12.06
N HIS A 39 21.15 12.83 13.37
CA HIS A 39 20.21 12.28 14.34
C HIS A 39 18.82 12.94 14.26
N ARG A 40 18.78 14.25 13.99
CA ARG A 40 17.53 15.00 13.79
C ARG A 40 16.76 14.50 12.58
N ALA A 41 17.46 14.29 11.46
CA ALA A 41 16.85 13.76 10.24
C ALA A 41 16.26 12.36 10.46
N ARG A 42 16.95 11.48 11.20
CA ARG A 42 16.42 10.17 11.61
C ARG A 42 15.09 10.29 12.36
N VAL A 43 15.03 11.14 13.39
CA VAL A 43 13.81 11.32 14.20
C VAL A 43 12.66 11.85 13.34
N LEU A 44 12.91 12.85 12.50
CA LEU A 44 11.89 13.41 11.60
C LEU A 44 11.37 12.36 10.61
N PHE A 45 12.26 11.57 10.01
CA PHE A 45 11.90 10.50 9.09
C PHE A 45 11.06 9.43 9.78
N LEU A 46 11.42 9.01 11.00
CA LEU A 46 10.66 8.04 11.79
C LEU A 46 9.25 8.53 12.12
N LEU A 47 9.12 9.78 12.61
CA LEU A 47 7.83 10.38 12.91
C LEU A 47 6.94 10.45 11.67
N PHE A 48 7.53 10.85 10.54
CA PHE A 48 6.83 10.93 9.26
C PHE A 48 6.37 9.54 8.76
N ALA A 49 7.25 8.54 8.83
CA ALA A 49 6.93 7.17 8.45
C ALA A 49 5.83 6.57 9.32
N ILE A 50 5.87 6.80 10.65
CA ILE A 50 4.81 6.37 11.58
C ILE A 50 3.47 7.03 11.21
N PHE A 51 3.46 8.34 10.99
CA PHE A 51 2.26 9.07 10.60
C PHE A 51 1.67 8.55 9.29
N ALA A 52 2.49 8.48 8.23
CA ALA A 52 2.04 8.09 6.89
C ALA A 52 1.52 6.64 6.86
N MET A 53 2.22 5.70 7.50
CA MET A 53 1.75 4.30 7.58
C MET A 53 0.48 4.18 8.43
N SER A 54 0.38 4.88 9.55
CA SER A 54 -0.81 4.81 10.42
C SER A 54 -2.05 5.35 9.70
N LEU A 55 -1.91 6.46 8.97
CA LEU A 55 -2.96 7.01 8.13
C LEU A 55 -3.41 6.00 7.07
N ALA A 56 -2.46 5.43 6.34
CA ALA A 56 -2.75 4.48 5.27
C ALA A 56 -3.48 3.25 5.79
N MET A 57 -3.00 2.68 6.90
CA MET A 57 -3.59 1.48 7.48
C MET A 57 -4.96 1.74 8.09
N GLY A 58 -5.21 2.93 8.64
CA GLY A 58 -6.55 3.31 9.08
C GLY A 58 -7.57 3.26 7.95
N VAL A 59 -7.20 3.76 6.77
CA VAL A 59 -8.06 3.71 5.57
C VAL A 59 -8.20 2.28 5.03
N PHE A 60 -7.13 1.48 5.06
CA PHE A 60 -7.19 0.08 4.61
C PHE A 60 -8.15 -0.73 5.47
N VAL A 61 -8.10 -0.56 6.81
CA VAL A 61 -9.05 -1.20 7.72
C VAL A 61 -10.49 -0.83 7.36
N LEU A 62 -10.77 0.44 7.08
CA LEU A 62 -12.10 0.90 6.69
C LEU A 62 -12.56 0.31 5.35
N ASN A 63 -11.68 0.26 4.35
CA ASN A 63 -12.00 -0.31 3.05
C ASN A 63 -12.30 -1.82 3.14
N ILE A 64 -11.50 -2.57 3.92
CA ILE A 64 -11.76 -4.00 4.16
C ILE A 64 -13.08 -4.18 4.92
N ALA A 65 -13.31 -3.38 5.96
CA ALA A 65 -14.53 -3.45 6.76
C ALA A 65 -15.80 -3.15 5.95
N GLN A 66 -15.74 -2.17 5.05
CA GLN A 66 -16.83 -1.85 4.14
C GLN A 66 -17.09 -2.97 3.13
N LEU A 67 -16.02 -3.55 2.58
CA LEU A 67 -16.15 -4.63 1.60
C LEU A 67 -16.71 -5.90 2.24
N PHE A 68 -16.37 -6.19 3.50
CA PHE A 68 -16.93 -7.33 4.24
C PHE A 68 -18.34 -7.09 4.80
N SER A 69 -18.79 -5.84 4.95
CA SER A 69 -20.09 -5.61 5.59
C SER A 69 -21.25 -6.04 4.69
N PRO A 70 -22.34 -6.58 5.27
CA PRO A 70 -23.58 -6.83 4.54
C PRO A 70 -24.20 -5.51 4.03
N GLY A 71 -24.61 -5.51 2.78
CA GLY A 71 -25.29 -4.42 2.10
C GLY A 71 -25.69 -4.90 0.70
N GLU A 72 -26.57 -4.18 0.03
CA GLU A 72 -26.84 -4.44 -1.39
C GLU A 72 -25.58 -4.11 -2.21
N GLY A 73 -24.73 -5.11 -2.38
CA GLY A 73 -23.63 -5.16 -3.35
C GLY A 73 -24.04 -5.86 -4.65
N GLY A 74 -25.35 -5.97 -4.91
CA GLY A 74 -25.88 -6.43 -6.19
C GLY A 74 -25.38 -5.52 -7.31
N ALA A 75 -24.80 -6.11 -8.35
CA ALA A 75 -24.23 -5.48 -9.54
C ALA A 75 -23.05 -4.49 -9.34
N GLU A 76 -23.01 -3.63 -8.32
CA GLU A 76 -22.05 -2.51 -8.22
C GLU A 76 -20.73 -2.77 -7.47
N GLY A 77 -20.57 -3.85 -6.69
CA GLY A 77 -19.27 -4.27 -6.12
C GLY A 77 -18.82 -3.61 -4.80
N GLY A 78 -19.69 -2.86 -4.12
CA GLY A 78 -19.34 -2.14 -2.88
C GLY A 78 -19.25 -3.03 -1.63
N HIS A 79 -19.89 -4.20 -1.69
CA HIS A 79 -19.99 -5.18 -0.61
C HIS A 79 -19.82 -6.58 -1.20
N VAL A 80 -18.87 -7.34 -0.68
CA VAL A 80 -18.55 -8.70 -1.10
C VAL A 80 -18.33 -9.58 0.14
N PRO A 81 -19.39 -9.85 0.95
CA PRO A 81 -19.29 -10.72 2.13
C PRO A 81 -18.82 -12.15 1.80
N GLU A 82 -18.96 -12.59 0.54
CA GLU A 82 -18.41 -13.83 0.01
C GLU A 82 -16.89 -13.93 0.19
N ALA A 83 -16.18 -12.79 0.24
CA ALA A 83 -14.74 -12.73 0.43
C ALA A 83 -14.29 -12.94 1.89
N ILE A 84 -15.22 -12.96 2.86
CA ILE A 84 -14.90 -13.16 4.28
C ILE A 84 -14.35 -14.57 4.52
N LEU A 85 -15.09 -15.58 4.05
CA LEU A 85 -14.73 -16.99 4.25
C LEU A 85 -13.34 -17.32 3.68
N PRO A 86 -13.00 -17.03 2.40
CA PRO A 86 -11.67 -17.30 1.88
C PRO A 86 -10.58 -16.52 2.62
N SER A 87 -10.84 -15.27 3.02
CA SER A 87 -9.87 -14.46 3.77
C SER A 87 -9.55 -15.04 5.16
N LEU A 88 -10.59 -15.50 5.88
CA LEU A 88 -10.45 -16.14 7.18
C LEU A 88 -9.74 -17.49 7.06
N MET A 89 -10.15 -18.30 6.08
CA MET A 89 -9.56 -19.63 5.87
C MET A 89 -8.12 -19.55 5.39
N LEU A 90 -7.75 -18.52 4.62
CA LEU A 90 -6.35 -18.29 4.26
C LEU A 90 -5.45 -18.07 5.49
N ILE A 91 -5.95 -17.42 6.54
CA ILE A 91 -5.21 -17.27 7.81
C ILE A 91 -4.99 -18.64 8.46
N VAL A 92 -6.04 -19.47 8.52
CA VAL A 92 -5.95 -20.83 9.10
C VAL A 92 -4.99 -21.72 8.29
N ILE A 93 -5.09 -21.68 6.97
CA ILE A 93 -4.21 -22.41 6.06
C ILE A 93 -2.77 -21.93 6.23
N ALA A 94 -2.53 -20.61 6.30
CA ALA A 94 -1.19 -20.04 6.48
C ALA A 94 -0.55 -20.49 7.80
N LEU A 95 -1.30 -20.45 8.92
CA LEU A 95 -0.82 -20.96 10.21
C LEU A 95 -0.47 -22.44 10.14
N THR A 96 -1.32 -23.23 9.50
CA THR A 96 -1.11 -24.67 9.31
C THR A 96 0.15 -24.94 8.48
N VAL A 97 0.28 -24.28 7.32
CA VAL A 97 1.45 -24.38 6.44
C VAL A 97 2.72 -23.92 7.16
N GLY A 98 2.66 -22.84 7.93
CA GLY A 98 3.78 -22.35 8.74
C GLY A 98 4.26 -23.38 9.75
N ILE A 99 3.34 -23.99 10.50
CA ILE A 99 3.67 -25.05 11.48
C ILE A 99 4.23 -26.29 10.76
N LEU A 100 3.56 -26.77 9.71
CA LEU A 100 3.99 -27.94 8.95
C LEU A 100 5.38 -27.76 8.31
N ARG A 101 5.66 -26.57 7.78
CA ARG A 101 6.95 -26.25 7.18
C ARG A 101 8.06 -26.09 8.21
N TYR A 102 7.85 -25.29 9.25
CA TYR A 102 8.93 -24.88 10.16
C TYR A 102 9.09 -25.80 11.38
N ARG A 103 8.02 -26.45 11.85
CA ARG A 103 8.09 -27.42 12.96
C ARG A 103 8.25 -28.86 12.47
N PHE A 104 7.45 -29.26 11.48
CA PHE A 104 7.48 -30.64 10.96
C PHE A 104 8.39 -30.83 9.74
N LYS A 105 9.04 -29.75 9.26
CA LYS A 105 10.03 -29.78 8.16
C LYS A 105 9.50 -30.41 6.87
N LEU A 106 8.20 -30.34 6.62
CA LEU A 106 7.63 -30.83 5.37
C LEU A 106 8.14 -30.01 4.16
N ALA A 107 8.20 -30.69 3.01
CA ALA A 107 8.63 -30.08 1.77
C ALA A 107 7.68 -28.93 1.36
N LEU A 108 8.25 -27.86 0.79
CA LEU A 108 7.49 -26.64 0.49
C LEU A 108 6.48 -26.87 -0.65
N LEU A 109 6.86 -27.64 -1.68
CA LEU A 109 6.04 -27.82 -2.88
C LEU A 109 4.67 -28.48 -2.58
N PRO A 110 4.58 -29.62 -1.86
CA PRO A 110 3.29 -30.20 -1.48
C PRO A 110 2.43 -29.26 -0.65
N LEU A 111 3.04 -28.57 0.33
CA LEU A 111 2.32 -27.58 1.15
C LEU A 111 1.79 -26.41 0.32
N THR A 112 2.54 -25.99 -0.70
CA THR A 112 2.13 -24.94 -1.63
C THR A 112 0.93 -25.39 -2.44
N ILE A 113 1.01 -26.58 -3.06
CA ILE A 113 -0.08 -27.12 -3.89
C ILE A 113 -1.35 -27.25 -3.06
N VAL A 114 -1.26 -27.90 -1.90
CA VAL A 114 -2.41 -28.09 -1.00
C VAL A 114 -2.95 -26.76 -0.51
N GLY A 115 -2.08 -25.84 -0.09
CA GLY A 115 -2.49 -24.53 0.42
C GLY A 115 -3.18 -23.67 -0.64
N VAL A 116 -2.65 -23.64 -1.87
CA VAL A 116 -3.22 -22.89 -2.99
C VAL A 116 -4.56 -23.50 -3.40
N VAL A 117 -4.63 -24.83 -3.60
CA VAL A 117 -5.89 -25.51 -3.96
C VAL A 117 -6.95 -25.31 -2.88
N ALA A 118 -6.59 -25.46 -1.61
CA ALA A 118 -7.50 -25.19 -0.49
C ALA A 118 -7.98 -23.72 -0.49
N SER A 119 -7.08 -22.77 -0.74
CA SER A 119 -7.46 -21.35 -0.80
C SER A 119 -8.47 -21.05 -1.93
N LEU A 120 -8.28 -21.65 -3.11
CA LEU A 120 -9.21 -21.49 -4.24
C LEU A 120 -10.54 -22.19 -3.98
N PHE A 121 -10.51 -23.35 -3.32
CA PHE A 121 -11.72 -24.04 -2.88
C PHE A 121 -12.56 -23.15 -1.95
N PHE A 122 -11.93 -22.45 -0.99
CA PHE A 122 -12.65 -21.54 -0.10
C PHE A 122 -13.14 -20.26 -0.79
N VAL A 123 -12.49 -19.82 -1.88
CA VAL A 123 -13.04 -18.74 -2.72
C VAL A 123 -14.36 -19.20 -3.34
N TRP A 124 -14.37 -20.38 -3.96
CA TRP A 124 -15.60 -20.96 -4.50
C TRP A 124 -16.66 -21.17 -3.40
N LEU A 125 -16.27 -21.74 -2.26
CA LEU A 125 -17.19 -21.99 -1.14
C LEU A 125 -17.78 -20.68 -0.60
N GLY A 126 -17.01 -19.59 -0.57
CA GLY A 126 -17.48 -18.26 -0.19
C GLY A 126 -18.59 -17.73 -1.09
N THR A 127 -18.60 -18.09 -2.39
CA THR A 127 -19.69 -17.74 -3.31
C THR A 127 -21.00 -18.46 -2.99
N VAL A 128 -20.92 -19.65 -2.38
CA VAL A 128 -22.09 -20.48 -2.05
C VAL A 128 -22.60 -20.19 -0.64
N TYR A 129 -21.69 -19.92 0.30
CA TYR A 129 -21.98 -19.68 1.72
C TYR A 129 -21.42 -18.32 2.18
N PRO A 130 -22.00 -17.19 1.75
CA PRO A 130 -21.59 -15.87 2.21
C PRO A 130 -21.84 -15.71 3.72
N LEU A 131 -20.83 -15.23 4.44
CA LEU A 131 -20.91 -14.99 5.88
C LEU A 131 -21.34 -13.55 6.17
N SER A 132 -22.63 -13.29 6.33
CA SER A 132 -23.14 -11.95 6.65
C SER A 132 -23.34 -11.69 8.16
N GLY A 133 -23.33 -12.74 8.98
CA GLY A 133 -23.47 -12.65 10.43
C GLY A 133 -23.42 -14.02 11.11
N ILE A 134 -23.30 -14.02 12.44
CA ILE A 134 -23.34 -15.24 13.26
C ILE A 134 -24.33 -15.02 14.41
N GLY A 135 -25.23 -15.98 14.65
CA GLY A 135 -26.13 -15.96 15.81
C GLY A 135 -27.06 -14.74 15.88
N GLY A 136 -27.49 -14.23 14.72
CA GLY A 136 -28.35 -13.03 14.62
C GLY A 136 -27.62 -11.69 14.71
N ILE A 137 -26.29 -11.68 14.90
CA ILE A 137 -25.47 -10.46 14.87
C ILE A 137 -24.94 -10.24 13.46
N THR A 138 -25.39 -9.17 12.81
CA THR A 138 -24.92 -8.73 11.50
C THR A 138 -23.53 -8.10 11.60
N PHE A 139 -22.62 -8.46 10.69
CA PHE A 139 -21.26 -7.91 10.69
C PHE A 139 -21.17 -6.49 10.12
N THR A 140 -21.50 -5.50 10.94
CA THR A 140 -21.42 -4.08 10.54
C THR A 140 -19.97 -3.64 10.21
N PRO A 141 -19.76 -2.58 9.40
CA PRO A 141 -18.43 -2.03 9.15
C PRO A 141 -17.67 -1.66 10.43
N SER A 142 -18.38 -1.12 11.43
CA SER A 142 -17.80 -0.80 12.74
C SER A 142 -17.28 -2.04 13.45
N LEU A 143 -18.07 -3.13 13.48
CA LEU A 143 -17.66 -4.38 14.10
C LEU A 143 -16.42 -4.95 13.41
N TRP A 144 -16.40 -4.97 12.08
CA TRP A 144 -15.22 -5.39 11.31
C TRP A 144 -13.99 -4.52 11.58
N THR A 145 -14.16 -3.21 11.70
CA THR A 145 -13.06 -2.28 12.04
C THR A 145 -12.40 -2.69 13.36
N TYR A 146 -13.18 -2.95 14.41
CA TYR A 146 -12.65 -3.41 15.70
C TYR A 146 -12.01 -4.80 15.60
N THR A 147 -12.64 -5.74 14.90
CA THR A 147 -12.10 -7.10 14.70
C THR A 147 -10.76 -7.06 13.98
N LEU A 148 -10.63 -6.24 12.93
CA LEU A 148 -9.39 -6.07 12.17
C LEU A 148 -8.28 -5.41 12.99
N MET A 149 -8.61 -4.49 13.90
CA MET A 149 -7.63 -3.90 14.81
C MET A 149 -7.09 -4.92 15.82
N VAL A 150 -7.97 -5.73 16.42
CA VAL A 150 -7.57 -6.83 17.32
C VAL A 150 -6.71 -7.83 16.55
N TYR A 151 -7.12 -8.18 15.33
CA TYR A 151 -6.36 -9.04 14.44
C TYR A 151 -4.97 -8.47 14.14
N ALA A 152 -4.86 -7.20 13.75
CA ALA A 152 -3.59 -6.55 13.43
C ALA A 152 -2.62 -6.55 14.62
N TYR A 153 -3.14 -6.41 15.85
CA TYR A 153 -2.34 -6.55 17.07
C TYR A 153 -1.72 -7.95 17.16
N ILE A 154 -2.56 -8.99 17.07
CA ILE A 154 -2.12 -10.39 17.15
C ILE A 154 -1.12 -10.68 16.03
N ALA A 155 -1.46 -10.33 14.79
CA ALA A 155 -0.64 -10.60 13.61
C ALA A 155 0.74 -9.92 13.67
N SER A 156 0.84 -8.71 14.24
CA SER A 156 2.11 -7.98 14.40
C SER A 156 3.01 -8.59 15.48
N VAL A 157 2.42 -9.09 16.58
CA VAL A 157 3.14 -9.74 17.67
C VAL A 157 3.64 -11.13 17.28
N LEU A 158 2.85 -11.88 16.51
CA LEU A 158 3.21 -13.23 16.11
C LEU A 158 4.54 -13.29 15.31
N PRO A 159 5.31 -14.38 15.46
CA PRO A 159 6.53 -14.59 14.69
C PRO A 159 6.26 -14.58 13.18
N VAL A 160 7.19 -13.99 12.42
CA VAL A 160 7.08 -13.83 10.96
C VAL A 160 6.87 -15.17 10.25
N TRP A 161 7.61 -16.22 10.65
CA TRP A 161 7.52 -17.56 10.05
C TRP A 161 6.16 -18.26 10.29
N LEU A 162 5.42 -17.85 11.33
CA LEU A 162 4.19 -18.53 11.73
C LEU A 162 2.97 -18.05 10.93
N LEU A 163 2.85 -16.73 10.74
CA LEU A 163 1.69 -16.14 10.05
C LEU A 163 2.09 -15.34 8.81
N LEU A 164 2.88 -14.27 8.97
CA LEU A 164 3.15 -13.31 7.88
C LEU A 164 3.76 -14.00 6.66
N GLN A 165 4.85 -14.74 6.84
CA GLN A 165 5.59 -15.34 5.71
C GLN A 165 4.77 -16.42 4.97
N PRO A 166 4.14 -17.41 5.64
CA PRO A 166 3.27 -18.38 4.95
C PRO A 166 2.06 -17.73 4.28
N ARG A 167 1.48 -16.70 4.92
CA ARG A 167 0.30 -15.99 4.39
C ARG A 167 0.66 -15.21 3.13
N ASP A 168 1.70 -14.39 3.20
CA ASP A 168 2.17 -13.59 2.06
C ASP A 168 2.56 -14.51 0.89
N TYR A 169 3.22 -15.62 1.19
CA TYR A 169 3.59 -16.63 0.20
C TYR A 169 2.36 -17.23 -0.50
N LEU A 170 1.35 -17.72 0.23
CA LEU A 170 0.14 -18.28 -0.37
C LEU A 170 -0.68 -17.22 -1.12
N ASN A 171 -0.80 -16.02 -0.55
CA ASN A 171 -1.51 -14.89 -1.14
C ASN A 171 -0.85 -14.45 -2.47
N SER A 172 0.48 -14.54 -2.57
CA SER A 172 1.21 -14.20 -3.80
C SER A 172 0.80 -15.09 -4.98
N PHE A 173 0.52 -16.38 -4.77
CA PHE A 173 0.04 -17.26 -5.84
C PHE A 173 -1.35 -16.86 -6.32
N GLN A 174 -2.25 -16.45 -5.41
CA GLN A 174 -3.56 -15.93 -5.80
C GLN A 174 -3.41 -14.63 -6.60
N LEU A 175 -2.50 -13.75 -6.19
CA LEU A 175 -2.19 -12.52 -6.92
C LEU A 175 -1.63 -12.81 -8.32
N PHE A 176 -0.64 -13.70 -8.46
CA PHE A 176 -0.09 -14.08 -9.75
C PHE A 176 -1.13 -14.73 -10.66
N LEU A 177 -1.96 -15.62 -10.11
CA LEU A 177 -3.08 -16.21 -10.84
C LEU A 177 -4.07 -15.13 -11.30
N GLY A 178 -4.47 -14.22 -10.40
CA GLY A 178 -5.37 -13.11 -10.72
C GLY A 178 -4.83 -12.18 -11.80
N MET A 179 -3.57 -11.78 -11.70
CA MET A 179 -2.92 -10.97 -12.73
C MET A 179 -2.84 -11.71 -14.06
N GLY A 180 -2.51 -13.00 -14.05
CA GLY A 180 -2.51 -13.84 -15.26
C GLY A 180 -3.89 -13.93 -15.90
N MET A 181 -4.94 -14.13 -15.11
CA MET A 181 -6.32 -14.17 -15.59
C MET A 181 -6.79 -12.81 -16.12
N LEU A 182 -6.44 -11.71 -15.46
CA LEU A 182 -6.73 -10.37 -15.97
C LEU A 182 -6.03 -10.10 -17.29
N PHE A 183 -4.75 -10.45 -17.39
CA PHE A 183 -3.97 -10.26 -18.61
C PHE A 183 -4.56 -11.09 -19.77
N VAL A 184 -4.82 -12.37 -19.56
CA VAL A 184 -5.43 -13.25 -20.57
C VAL A 184 -6.84 -12.78 -20.92
N GLY A 185 -7.64 -12.37 -19.93
CA GLY A 185 -8.98 -11.82 -20.13
C GLY A 185 -9.00 -10.57 -21.00
N VAL A 186 -8.03 -9.66 -20.83
CA VAL A 186 -7.84 -8.50 -21.71
C VAL A 186 -7.53 -8.92 -23.13
N ILE A 187 -6.62 -9.89 -23.33
CA ILE A 187 -6.23 -10.36 -24.67
C ILE A 187 -7.42 -11.05 -25.36
N ILE A 188 -8.11 -11.97 -24.69
CA ILE A 188 -9.27 -12.68 -25.25
C ILE A 188 -10.40 -11.70 -25.54
N GLY A 189 -10.76 -10.84 -24.59
CA GLY A 189 -11.81 -9.84 -24.77
C GLY A 189 -11.51 -8.86 -25.91
N GLY A 190 -10.25 -8.43 -26.02
CA GLY A 190 -9.79 -7.55 -27.11
C GLY A 190 -9.84 -8.21 -28.48
N LEU A 191 -9.34 -9.45 -28.61
CA LEU A 191 -9.30 -10.18 -29.88
C LEU A 191 -10.68 -10.67 -30.34
N SER A 192 -11.57 -11.02 -29.40
CA SER A 192 -12.96 -11.42 -29.69
C SER A 192 -13.88 -10.24 -30.02
N GLY A 193 -13.43 -9.01 -29.76
CA GLY A 193 -14.25 -7.80 -29.95
C GLY A 193 -15.30 -7.59 -28.86
N HIS A 194 -15.36 -8.43 -27.82
CA HIS A 194 -16.30 -8.29 -26.71
C HIS A 194 -15.87 -7.27 -25.64
N LEU A 195 -14.61 -6.83 -25.67
CA LEU A 195 -14.10 -5.78 -24.79
C LEU A 195 -14.30 -4.40 -25.41
N HIS A 196 -15.36 -3.72 -25.01
CA HIS A 196 -15.59 -2.31 -25.31
C HIS A 196 -15.30 -1.46 -24.08
N LEU A 197 -14.37 -0.50 -24.21
CA LEU A 197 -14.08 0.48 -23.17
C LEU A 197 -14.95 1.71 -23.40
N ALA A 198 -15.93 1.94 -22.53
CA ALA A 198 -16.71 3.18 -22.52
C ALA A 198 -15.86 4.39 -22.08
N ALA A 199 -14.75 4.15 -21.38
CA ALA A 199 -13.81 5.16 -20.97
C ALA A 199 -13.18 5.87 -22.18
N PRO A 200 -13.32 7.21 -22.31
CA PRO A 200 -12.62 7.94 -23.35
C PRO A 200 -11.11 7.95 -23.08
N ALA A 201 -10.30 8.06 -24.14
CA ALA A 201 -8.84 8.12 -24.01
C ALA A 201 -8.38 9.32 -23.15
N VAL A 202 -9.12 10.43 -23.20
CA VAL A 202 -8.89 11.62 -22.37
C VAL A 202 -10.24 12.22 -21.97
N ASN A 203 -10.40 12.58 -20.70
CA ASN A 203 -11.58 13.30 -20.19
C ASN A 203 -11.15 14.49 -19.35
N PHE A 204 -11.47 15.70 -19.82
CA PHE A 204 -11.23 16.96 -19.09
C PHE A 204 -12.52 17.55 -18.49
N HIS A 205 -13.66 16.90 -18.68
CA HIS A 205 -14.98 17.45 -18.36
C HIS A 205 -15.58 16.94 -17.04
N ALA A 206 -14.87 16.06 -16.32
CA ALA A 206 -15.32 15.58 -15.02
C ALA A 206 -15.35 16.72 -13.99
N GLU A 207 -16.38 16.75 -13.15
CA GLU A 207 -16.48 17.70 -12.06
C GLU A 207 -15.38 17.47 -11.01
N ASN A 208 -14.95 18.56 -10.37
CA ASN A 208 -13.92 18.56 -9.33
C ASN A 208 -12.58 17.91 -9.75
N LEU A 209 -12.30 17.83 -11.06
CA LEU A 209 -11.08 17.24 -11.58
C LEU A 209 -9.84 18.10 -11.20
N PRO A 210 -8.85 17.54 -10.49
CA PRO A 210 -7.63 18.27 -10.19
C PRO A 210 -6.76 18.47 -11.45
N PRO A 211 -5.87 19.49 -11.48
CA PRO A 211 -4.92 19.66 -12.57
C PRO A 211 -4.05 18.42 -12.77
N ILE A 212 -3.93 17.94 -14.01
CA ILE A 212 -3.16 16.71 -14.31
C ILE A 212 -1.72 16.81 -13.78
N PHE A 213 -1.04 17.91 -14.07
CA PHE A 213 0.26 18.19 -13.45
C PHE A 213 0.07 19.15 -12.27
N PRO A 214 0.60 18.84 -11.07
CA PRO A 214 1.36 17.65 -10.65
C PRO A 214 0.49 16.51 -10.06
N MET A 215 -0.84 16.65 -9.99
CA MET A 215 -1.68 15.75 -9.18
C MET A 215 -1.74 14.30 -9.67
N LEU A 216 -1.57 14.07 -10.98
CA LEU A 216 -1.50 12.72 -11.56
C LEU A 216 -0.39 11.89 -10.92
N PHE A 217 0.74 12.53 -10.62
CA PHE A 217 1.88 11.82 -10.07
C PHE A 217 1.56 11.35 -8.65
N ILE A 218 1.02 12.20 -7.77
CA ILE A 218 0.68 11.81 -6.39
C ILE A 218 -0.53 10.88 -6.28
N THR A 219 -1.40 10.83 -7.29
CA THR A 219 -2.59 9.95 -7.30
C THR A 219 -2.24 8.54 -7.78
N VAL A 220 -1.42 8.43 -8.83
CA VAL A 220 -0.89 7.14 -9.33
C VAL A 220 0.41 6.80 -8.59
N ALA A 221 0.41 6.88 -7.26
CA ALA A 221 1.62 6.78 -6.45
C ALA A 221 2.25 5.38 -6.52
N CYS A 222 1.67 4.37 -5.85
CA CYS A 222 2.33 3.05 -5.72
C CYS A 222 2.60 2.35 -7.07
N GLY A 223 1.72 2.56 -8.05
CA GLY A 223 1.91 2.08 -9.43
C GLY A 223 2.97 2.83 -10.24
N ALA A 224 3.72 3.78 -9.66
CA ALA A 224 4.85 4.46 -10.30
C ALA A 224 6.08 4.46 -9.36
N VAL A 225 5.87 4.80 -8.09
CA VAL A 225 6.87 4.76 -7.01
C VAL A 225 6.17 4.84 -5.65
N SER A 226 6.60 4.03 -4.69
CA SER A 226 6.00 3.97 -3.37
C SER A 226 7.00 4.25 -2.27
N GLY A 227 6.78 5.30 -1.48
CA GLY A 227 7.62 5.56 -0.30
C GLY A 227 7.51 4.45 0.73
N PHE A 228 6.34 3.82 0.87
CA PHE A 228 6.15 2.66 1.74
C PHE A 228 7.09 1.49 1.37
N HIS A 229 7.40 1.29 0.08
CA HIS A 229 8.34 0.24 -0.32
C HIS A 229 9.74 0.48 0.22
N SER A 230 10.17 1.73 0.45
CA SER A 230 11.47 1.97 1.10
C SER A 230 11.54 1.35 2.49
N LEU A 231 10.42 1.39 3.22
CA LEU A 231 10.28 0.84 4.57
C LEU A 231 10.18 -0.68 4.53
N VAL A 232 9.47 -1.25 3.56
CA VAL A 232 9.37 -2.70 3.37
C VAL A 232 10.72 -3.27 2.90
N ALA A 233 11.30 -2.69 1.86
CA ALA A 233 12.59 -3.08 1.30
C ALA A 233 13.70 -3.10 2.36
N SER A 234 13.79 -2.05 3.17
CA SER A 234 14.81 -1.94 4.23
C SER A 234 14.42 -2.59 5.57
N GLY A 235 13.13 -2.70 5.87
CA GLY A 235 12.63 -3.14 7.17
C GLY A 235 12.31 -4.62 7.25
N THR A 236 11.91 -5.25 6.14
CA THR A 236 11.53 -6.67 6.09
C THR A 236 12.26 -7.43 4.99
N THR A 237 12.22 -6.97 3.72
CA THR A 237 12.76 -7.72 2.57
C THR A 237 14.28 -7.93 2.67
N SER A 238 15.04 -6.91 3.09
CA SER A 238 16.49 -7.00 3.29
C SER A 238 16.90 -8.11 4.27
N LYS A 239 16.02 -8.46 5.22
CA LYS A 239 16.25 -9.49 6.26
C LYS A 239 15.88 -10.90 5.81
N GLN A 240 15.24 -11.04 4.65
CA GLN A 240 14.72 -12.32 4.13
C GLN A 240 15.44 -12.80 2.87
N LEU A 241 16.33 -11.98 2.29
CA LEU A 241 17.12 -12.39 1.13
C LEU A 241 18.14 -13.46 1.50
N ASP A 242 18.21 -14.50 0.68
CA ASP A 242 19.18 -15.60 0.82
C ASP A 242 20.58 -15.18 0.37
N LYS A 243 20.67 -14.41 -0.74
CA LYS A 243 21.93 -13.86 -1.26
C LYS A 243 21.75 -12.49 -1.88
N GLU A 244 22.80 -11.68 -1.87
CA GLU A 244 22.78 -10.30 -2.38
C GLU A 244 22.37 -10.21 -3.87
N SER A 245 22.76 -11.19 -4.70
CA SER A 245 22.35 -11.26 -6.12
C SER A 245 20.83 -11.36 -6.32
N HIS A 246 20.07 -11.76 -5.29
CA HIS A 246 18.61 -11.78 -5.34
C HIS A 246 17.98 -10.39 -5.15
N ALA A 247 18.74 -9.38 -4.71
CA ALA A 247 18.21 -8.03 -4.53
C ALA A 247 17.65 -7.44 -5.82
N LEU A 248 18.31 -7.68 -6.97
CA LEU A 248 17.85 -7.20 -8.27
C LEU A 248 16.49 -7.81 -8.67
N PRO A 249 16.31 -9.14 -8.78
CA PRO A 249 15.02 -9.71 -9.15
C PRO A 249 13.92 -9.44 -8.11
N VAL A 250 14.25 -9.35 -6.82
CA VAL A 250 13.25 -9.13 -5.76
C VAL A 250 12.78 -7.68 -5.70
N ALA A 251 13.68 -6.69 -5.68
CA ALA A 251 13.27 -5.27 -5.66
C ALA A 251 12.90 -4.75 -7.04
N TYR A 252 13.86 -4.75 -7.98
CA TYR A 252 13.62 -4.18 -9.30
C TYR A 252 12.57 -4.99 -10.05
N GLY A 253 12.72 -6.33 -10.07
CA GLY A 253 11.73 -7.22 -10.68
C GLY A 253 10.36 -7.16 -9.99
N GLY A 254 10.32 -7.08 -8.66
CA GLY A 254 9.08 -6.87 -7.90
C GLY A 254 8.33 -5.61 -8.34
N MET A 255 9.02 -4.47 -8.45
CA MET A 255 8.42 -3.22 -8.92
C MET A 255 7.92 -3.32 -10.37
N LEU A 256 8.64 -4.03 -11.26
CA LEU A 256 8.14 -4.28 -12.62
C LEU A 256 6.82 -5.08 -12.61
N THR A 257 6.72 -6.09 -11.74
CA THR A 257 5.48 -6.89 -11.61
C THR A 257 4.33 -6.08 -11.01
N GLU A 258 4.61 -5.19 -10.05
CA GLU A 258 3.61 -4.23 -9.56
C GLU A 258 3.20 -3.24 -10.65
N GLY A 259 4.09 -2.92 -11.57
CA GLY A 259 3.75 -2.14 -12.74
C GLY A 259 2.76 -2.79 -13.67
N LEU A 260 2.93 -4.08 -13.92
CA LEU A 260 1.93 -4.87 -14.62
C LEU A 260 0.60 -4.88 -13.86
N LEU A 261 0.62 -5.08 -12.53
CA LEU A 261 -0.58 -5.00 -11.69
C LEU A 261 -1.28 -3.65 -11.82
N ALA A 262 -0.53 -2.54 -11.75
CA ALA A 262 -1.08 -1.19 -11.86
C ALA A 262 -1.72 -0.93 -13.23
N THR A 263 -1.11 -1.41 -14.31
CA THR A 263 -1.72 -1.34 -15.65
C THR A 263 -2.99 -2.18 -15.75
N LEU A 264 -2.99 -3.41 -15.22
CA LEU A 264 -4.17 -4.26 -15.21
C LEU A 264 -5.29 -3.68 -14.33
N ALA A 265 -4.95 -3.06 -13.20
CA ALA A 265 -5.90 -2.36 -12.34
C ALA A 265 -6.52 -1.14 -13.04
N LEU A 266 -5.73 -0.37 -13.78
CA LEU A 266 -6.22 0.74 -14.60
C LEU A 266 -7.21 0.25 -15.67
N LEU A 267 -6.92 -0.87 -16.33
CA LEU A 267 -7.86 -1.49 -17.27
C LEU A 267 -9.11 -2.02 -16.54
N GLY A 268 -8.95 -2.60 -15.36
CA GLY A 268 -10.04 -3.10 -14.52
C GLY A 268 -11.02 -1.99 -14.09
N VAL A 269 -10.55 -0.77 -13.81
CA VAL A 269 -11.47 0.36 -13.52
C VAL A 269 -12.07 0.98 -14.79
N ALA A 270 -11.56 0.68 -15.97
CA ALA A 270 -12.07 1.23 -17.24
C ALA A 270 -13.02 0.28 -18.00
N ALA A 271 -12.96 -1.02 -17.69
CA ALA A 271 -13.68 -2.07 -18.39
C ALA A 271 -15.04 -2.41 -17.75
N GLY A 272 -15.94 -3.01 -18.53
CA GLY A 272 -17.20 -3.55 -18.01
C GLY A 272 -18.30 -2.51 -17.78
N PHE A 273 -18.17 -1.31 -18.33
CA PHE A 273 -19.17 -0.25 -18.25
C PHE A 273 -19.74 0.07 -19.63
N THR A 274 -21.05 0.26 -19.70
CA THR A 274 -21.72 0.95 -20.81
C THR A 274 -21.39 2.45 -20.78
N ALA A 275 -21.68 3.17 -21.87
CA ALA A 275 -21.48 4.62 -21.92
C ALA A 275 -22.28 5.37 -20.83
N VAL A 276 -23.49 4.90 -20.51
CA VAL A 276 -24.35 5.49 -19.48
C VAL A 276 -23.78 5.22 -18.08
N GLU A 277 -23.40 3.97 -17.80
CA GLU A 277 -22.80 3.61 -16.49
C GLU A 277 -21.46 4.32 -16.28
N TRP A 278 -20.65 4.48 -17.33
CA TRP A 278 -19.41 5.26 -17.26
C TRP A 278 -19.70 6.71 -16.88
N ALA A 279 -20.64 7.36 -17.57
CA ALA A 279 -21.02 8.74 -17.29
C ALA A 279 -21.54 8.91 -15.85
N GLN A 280 -22.25 7.92 -15.29
CA GLN A 280 -22.74 7.96 -13.92
C GLN A 280 -21.63 7.73 -12.87
N ASN A 281 -20.70 6.81 -13.11
CA ASN A 281 -19.67 6.44 -12.14
C ASN A 281 -18.43 7.36 -12.18
N TYR A 282 -18.21 8.06 -13.30
CA TYR A 282 -17.03 8.91 -13.53
C TYR A 282 -17.38 10.38 -13.84
N ALA A 283 -18.61 10.83 -13.53
CA ALA A 283 -19.02 12.23 -13.69
C ALA A 283 -18.17 13.20 -12.85
N ASP A 284 -17.79 12.76 -11.65
CA ASP A 284 -17.12 13.58 -10.64
C ASP A 284 -15.91 12.83 -10.06
N TRP A 285 -14.81 13.57 -9.86
CA TRP A 285 -13.55 13.01 -9.34
C TRP A 285 -13.69 12.40 -7.95
N LYS A 286 -14.45 13.02 -7.05
CA LYS A 286 -14.66 12.53 -5.68
C LYS A 286 -15.56 11.29 -5.67
N LEU A 287 -16.59 11.27 -6.52
CA LEU A 287 -17.46 10.11 -6.69
C LEU A 287 -16.67 8.90 -7.20
N ALA A 288 -15.88 9.07 -8.27
CA ALA A 288 -15.04 8.02 -8.82
C ALA A 288 -14.03 7.50 -7.78
N GLY A 289 -13.45 8.40 -6.98
CA GLY A 289 -12.56 8.03 -5.87
C GLY A 289 -13.26 7.23 -4.77
N ALA A 290 -14.48 7.60 -4.40
CA ALA A 290 -15.27 6.90 -3.38
C ALA A 290 -15.70 5.49 -3.81
N LYS A 291 -15.94 5.29 -5.12
CA LYS A 291 -16.29 3.99 -5.72
C LYS A 291 -15.10 3.22 -6.29
N ALA A 292 -13.86 3.69 -6.12
CA ALA A 292 -12.69 3.16 -6.84
C ALA A 292 -12.51 1.64 -6.70
N LEU A 293 -12.60 1.10 -5.49
CA LEU A 293 -12.46 -0.34 -5.24
C LEU A 293 -13.63 -1.14 -5.85
N SER A 294 -14.84 -0.60 -5.74
CA SER A 294 -16.08 -1.15 -6.32
C SER A 294 -15.97 -1.28 -7.84
N ASN A 295 -15.58 -0.19 -8.49
CA ASN A 295 -15.40 -0.11 -9.93
C ASN A 295 -14.29 -1.05 -10.41
N PHE A 296 -13.20 -1.15 -9.65
CA PHE A 296 -12.13 -2.11 -9.91
C PHE A 296 -12.64 -3.54 -9.86
N VAL A 297 -13.29 -3.96 -8.77
CA VAL A 297 -13.81 -5.34 -8.62
C VAL A 297 -14.80 -5.68 -9.72
N HIS A 298 -15.66 -4.72 -10.10
CA HIS A 298 -16.60 -4.89 -11.20
C HIS A 298 -15.92 -5.12 -12.54
N GLY A 299 -15.09 -4.18 -13.00
CA GLY A 299 -14.50 -4.29 -14.33
C GLY A 299 -13.39 -5.34 -14.41
N ALA A 300 -12.63 -5.58 -13.35
CA ALA A 300 -11.69 -6.71 -13.28
C ALA A 300 -12.43 -8.07 -13.30
N GLY A 301 -13.57 -8.18 -12.61
CA GLY A 301 -14.45 -9.35 -12.70
C GLY A 301 -14.97 -9.58 -14.14
N PHE A 302 -15.35 -8.51 -14.83
CA PHE A 302 -15.73 -8.54 -16.25
C PHE A 302 -14.59 -9.01 -17.16
N LEU A 303 -13.36 -8.53 -16.93
CA LEU A 303 -12.17 -8.95 -17.70
C LEU A 303 -11.88 -10.44 -17.51
N VAL A 304 -11.91 -10.94 -16.28
CA VAL A 304 -11.70 -12.38 -16.00
C VAL A 304 -12.82 -13.23 -16.60
N ALA A 305 -14.06 -12.73 -16.61
CA ALA A 305 -15.19 -13.44 -17.21
C ALA A 305 -15.03 -13.66 -18.73
N GLN A 306 -14.21 -12.86 -19.43
CA GLN A 306 -13.89 -13.08 -20.85
C GLN A 306 -13.22 -14.42 -21.13
N MET A 307 -12.62 -15.05 -20.10
CA MET A 307 -12.02 -16.38 -20.20
C MET A 307 -13.04 -17.52 -20.08
N GLY A 308 -14.33 -17.22 -19.92
CA GLY A 308 -15.39 -18.20 -19.68
C GLY A 308 -15.63 -18.53 -18.20
N VAL A 309 -14.98 -17.81 -17.27
CA VAL A 309 -15.22 -17.96 -15.83
C VAL A 309 -16.55 -17.30 -15.46
N PRO A 310 -17.42 -17.95 -14.67
CA PRO A 310 -18.67 -17.33 -14.23
C PRO A 310 -18.43 -15.99 -13.55
N HIS A 311 -19.17 -14.96 -13.97
CA HIS A 311 -18.94 -13.58 -13.55
C HIS A 311 -18.97 -13.39 -12.03
N ASN A 312 -19.87 -14.08 -11.32
CA ASN A 312 -19.93 -14.01 -9.86
C ASN A 312 -18.65 -14.58 -9.21
N LEU A 313 -18.18 -15.73 -9.67
CA LEU A 313 -16.94 -16.34 -9.18
C LEU A 313 -15.73 -15.45 -9.48
N ALA A 314 -15.68 -14.85 -10.66
CA ALA A 314 -14.64 -13.90 -11.04
C ALA A 314 -14.61 -12.67 -10.11
N LYS A 315 -15.77 -12.07 -9.83
CA LYS A 315 -15.90 -10.94 -8.90
C LYS A 315 -15.41 -11.28 -7.49
N VAL A 316 -15.87 -12.42 -6.92
CA VAL A 316 -15.47 -12.85 -5.57
C VAL A 316 -13.98 -13.18 -5.52
N PHE A 317 -13.42 -13.80 -6.56
CA PHE A 317 -12.00 -14.07 -6.65
C PHE A 317 -11.16 -12.78 -6.67
N ILE A 318 -11.52 -11.80 -7.50
CA ILE A 318 -10.85 -10.50 -7.56
C ILE A 318 -10.98 -9.74 -6.23
N ALA A 319 -12.17 -9.73 -5.63
CA ALA A 319 -12.39 -9.14 -4.32
C ALA A 319 -11.52 -9.80 -3.24
N THR A 320 -11.40 -11.14 -3.27
CA THR A 320 -10.53 -11.88 -2.35
C THR A 320 -9.07 -11.50 -2.54
N ILE A 321 -8.59 -11.33 -3.77
CA ILE A 321 -7.22 -10.86 -4.02
C ILE A 321 -7.01 -9.45 -3.48
N ALA A 322 -7.95 -8.53 -3.75
CA ALA A 322 -7.85 -7.15 -3.27
C ALA A 322 -7.83 -7.07 -1.74
N VAL A 323 -8.69 -7.85 -1.08
CA VAL A 323 -8.73 -7.98 0.39
C VAL A 323 -7.47 -8.65 0.92
N GLY A 324 -7.00 -9.73 0.30
CA GLY A 324 -5.78 -10.43 0.67
C GLY A 324 -4.56 -9.50 0.60
N PHE A 325 -4.46 -8.71 -0.46
CA PHE A 325 -3.44 -7.66 -0.60
C PHE A 325 -3.56 -6.58 0.50
N ALA A 326 -4.76 -6.07 0.77
CA ALA A 326 -4.97 -5.06 1.80
C ALA A 326 -4.65 -5.60 3.22
N LEU A 327 -5.02 -6.85 3.53
CA LEU A 327 -4.75 -7.50 4.81
C LEU A 327 -3.27 -7.84 5.01
N THR A 328 -2.59 -8.35 3.99
CA THR A 328 -1.13 -8.60 4.05
C THR A 328 -0.34 -7.29 4.19
N THR A 329 -0.82 -6.22 3.54
CA THR A 329 -0.29 -4.86 3.76
C THR A 329 -0.52 -4.41 5.20
N LEU A 330 -1.71 -4.62 5.77
CA LEU A 330 -2.01 -4.31 7.17
C LEU A 330 -1.08 -5.05 8.16
N ASP A 331 -0.84 -6.34 7.94
CA ASP A 331 0.06 -7.16 8.76
C ASP A 331 1.49 -6.62 8.73
N THR A 332 1.99 -6.30 7.53
CA THR A 332 3.34 -5.80 7.32
C THR A 332 3.50 -4.39 7.87
N ALA A 333 2.58 -3.48 7.57
CA ALA A 333 2.63 -2.10 8.00
C ALA A 333 2.48 -1.95 9.51
N THR A 334 1.58 -2.70 10.16
CA THR A 334 1.44 -2.67 11.63
C THR A 334 2.75 -3.09 12.31
N ARG A 335 3.45 -4.07 11.73
CA ARG A 335 4.77 -4.52 12.19
C ARG A 335 5.87 -3.48 11.91
N LEU A 336 5.85 -2.79 10.78
CA LEU A 336 6.78 -1.71 10.46
C LEU A 336 6.56 -0.47 11.35
N ILE A 337 5.31 -0.08 11.62
CA ILE A 337 4.98 0.99 12.58
C ILE A 337 5.54 0.62 13.96
N ARG A 338 5.36 -0.63 14.39
CA ARG A 338 5.97 -1.13 15.64
C ARG A 338 7.48 -0.97 15.62
N TYR A 339 8.18 -1.41 14.56
CA TYR A 339 9.64 -1.25 14.46
C TYR A 339 10.06 0.22 14.52
N ASN A 340 9.35 1.10 13.82
CA ASN A 340 9.64 2.54 13.86
C ASN A 340 9.40 3.14 15.25
N ILE A 341 8.37 2.70 15.99
CA ILE A 341 8.13 3.12 17.38
C ILE A 341 9.26 2.65 18.30
N GLN A 342 9.75 1.41 18.12
CA GLN A 342 10.88 0.89 18.88
C GLN A 342 12.18 1.65 18.56
N GLU A 343 12.41 1.97 17.28
CA GLU A 343 13.54 2.80 16.84
C GLU A 343 13.46 4.22 17.41
N LEU A 344 12.26 4.81 17.46
CA LEU A 344 12.02 6.11 18.09
C LEU A 344 12.26 6.05 19.61
N GLY A 345 11.84 4.96 20.27
CA GLY A 345 12.13 4.68 21.67
C GLY A 345 13.62 4.58 21.96
N ASN A 346 14.38 3.95 21.08
CA ASN A 346 15.84 3.89 21.19
C ASN A 346 16.47 5.28 21.00
N ALA A 347 15.99 6.08 20.05
CA ALA A 347 16.48 7.44 19.81
C ALA A 347 16.29 8.35 21.06
N PHE A 348 15.13 8.27 21.71
CA PHE A 348 14.83 9.04 22.93
C PHE A 348 15.19 8.34 24.25
N ARG A 349 15.80 7.14 24.19
CA ARG A 349 16.14 6.31 25.36
C ARG A 349 14.93 5.93 26.26
N LEU A 350 13.75 5.80 25.66
CA LEU A 350 12.50 5.42 26.33
C LEU A 350 12.29 3.89 26.26
N LYS A 351 12.84 3.15 27.23
CA LYS A 351 12.80 1.67 27.25
C LYS A 351 11.39 1.06 27.26
N SER A 352 10.38 1.76 27.78
CA SER A 352 9.02 1.21 27.86
C SER A 352 8.38 1.02 26.48
N ILE A 353 8.62 1.93 25.54
CA ILE A 353 8.04 1.86 24.19
C ILE A 353 8.87 0.99 23.23
N THR A 354 9.99 0.43 23.67
CA THR A 354 10.74 -0.57 22.90
C THR A 354 10.21 -1.99 23.10
N ASN A 355 9.35 -2.22 24.12
CA ASN A 355 8.69 -3.50 24.31
C ASN A 355 7.75 -3.80 23.13
N PRO A 356 7.83 -4.99 22.50
CA PRO A 356 7.07 -5.31 21.30
C PRO A 356 5.55 -5.28 21.51
N TYR A 357 5.05 -5.64 22.69
CA TYR A 357 3.60 -5.64 22.98
C TYR A 357 3.07 -4.21 23.15
N ILE A 358 3.82 -3.35 23.84
CA ILE A 358 3.47 -1.94 24.05
C ILE A 358 3.56 -1.18 22.73
N ALA A 359 4.66 -1.36 21.99
CA ALA A 359 4.85 -0.75 20.68
C ALA A 359 3.77 -1.17 19.67
N THR A 360 3.33 -2.43 19.70
CA THR A 360 2.19 -2.89 18.89
C THR A 360 0.88 -2.24 19.33
N GLY A 361 0.67 -2.11 20.64
CA GLY A 361 -0.50 -1.41 21.19
C GLY A 361 -0.58 0.03 20.69
N ILE A 362 0.54 0.76 20.75
CA ILE A 362 0.64 2.12 20.21
C ILE A 362 0.39 2.12 18.69
N ALA A 363 0.99 1.20 17.94
CA ALA A 363 0.78 1.10 16.49
C ALA A 363 -0.72 0.92 16.14
N VAL A 364 -1.40 -0.01 16.80
CA VAL A 364 -2.82 -0.27 16.56
C VAL A 364 -3.69 0.90 17.03
N LEU A 365 -3.34 1.57 18.12
CA LEU A 365 -4.04 2.80 18.55
C LEU A 365 -3.90 3.93 17.53
N LEU A 366 -2.72 4.10 16.92
CA LEU A 366 -2.51 5.10 15.86
C LEU A 366 -3.31 4.76 14.60
N ILE A 367 -3.35 3.49 14.20
CA ILE A 367 -4.22 3.02 13.10
C ILE A 367 -5.70 3.28 13.45
N GLY A 368 -6.09 2.92 14.68
CA GLY A 368 -7.42 3.12 15.22
C GLY A 368 -7.83 4.59 15.29
N PHE A 369 -6.91 5.49 15.59
CA PHE A 369 -7.15 6.93 15.57
C PHE A 369 -7.65 7.37 14.18
N PHE A 370 -7.01 6.93 13.10
CA PHE A 370 -7.44 7.27 11.74
C PHE A 370 -8.71 6.51 11.31
N ALA A 371 -8.91 5.29 11.80
CA ALA A 371 -10.09 4.49 11.44
C ALA A 371 -11.36 4.86 12.21
N LEU A 372 -11.26 5.22 13.49
CA LEU A 372 -12.41 5.35 14.41
C LEU A 372 -12.72 6.78 14.80
N LEU A 373 -11.74 7.70 14.84
CA LEU A 373 -12.01 9.08 15.21
C LEU A 373 -12.84 9.73 14.11
N LYS A 374 -14.09 10.09 14.42
CA LYS A 374 -14.96 10.80 13.49
C LYS A 374 -14.82 12.29 13.67
N ILE A 375 -14.55 13.00 12.58
CA ILE A 375 -14.47 14.46 12.53
C ILE A 375 -15.46 14.98 11.49
N PRO A 376 -16.00 16.20 11.66
CA PRO A 376 -16.91 16.77 10.69
C PRO A 376 -16.19 16.98 9.35
N ASP A 377 -16.75 16.43 8.29
CA ASP A 377 -16.29 16.65 6.92
C ASP A 377 -16.40 18.15 6.60
N PRO A 378 -15.28 18.81 6.26
CA PRO A 378 -15.28 20.24 5.96
C PRO A 378 -16.18 20.63 4.78
N ALA A 379 -16.52 19.69 3.89
CA ALA A 379 -17.39 19.94 2.75
C ALA A 379 -18.88 19.71 3.03
N THR A 380 -19.23 18.73 3.88
CA THR A 380 -20.63 18.31 4.07
C THR A 380 -21.13 18.44 5.51
N GLY A 381 -20.24 18.73 6.46
CA GLY A 381 -20.53 18.74 7.91
C GLY A 381 -20.76 17.35 8.52
N GLN A 382 -20.79 16.28 7.70
CA GLN A 382 -21.05 14.92 8.18
C GLN A 382 -19.85 14.35 8.92
N LEU A 383 -20.09 13.65 10.03
CA LEU A 383 -19.03 12.99 10.79
C LEU A 383 -18.47 11.80 9.99
N LYS A 384 -17.24 11.94 9.48
CA LYS A 384 -16.50 10.88 8.77
C LYS A 384 -15.23 10.49 9.52
N PRO A 385 -14.75 9.25 9.39
CA PRO A 385 -13.46 8.86 9.96
C PRO A 385 -12.32 9.76 9.47
N ALA A 386 -11.44 10.18 10.39
CA ALA A 386 -10.33 11.09 10.12
C ALA A 386 -9.43 10.59 8.98
N GLY A 387 -9.22 9.28 8.88
CA GLY A 387 -8.44 8.65 7.82
C GLY A 387 -9.05 8.87 6.43
N THR A 388 -10.38 8.79 6.28
CA THR A 388 -11.04 9.01 4.98
C THR A 388 -10.89 10.44 4.49
N ILE A 389 -10.89 11.41 5.41
CA ILE A 389 -10.67 12.83 5.10
C ILE A 389 -9.20 13.07 4.77
N LEU A 390 -8.29 12.55 5.60
CA LEU A 390 -6.84 12.70 5.44
C LEU A 390 -6.26 11.86 4.29
N TRP A 391 -7.01 10.93 3.71
CA TRP A 391 -6.59 10.13 2.56
C TRP A 391 -6.19 11.01 1.36
N ALA A 392 -6.77 12.21 1.23
CA ALA A 392 -6.37 13.19 0.23
C ALA A 392 -4.87 13.60 0.34
N LEU A 393 -4.26 13.45 1.52
CA LEU A 393 -2.85 13.75 1.80
C LEU A 393 -1.95 12.52 1.67
N PHE A 394 -2.51 11.31 1.55
CA PHE A 394 -1.74 10.07 1.52
C PHE A 394 -0.77 10.05 0.34
N GLY A 395 -1.26 10.37 -0.87
CA GLY A 395 -0.44 10.40 -2.08
C GLY A 395 0.80 11.27 -1.93
N THR A 396 0.60 12.53 -1.50
CA THR A 396 1.69 13.48 -1.25
C THR A 396 2.64 12.99 -0.15
N SER A 397 2.10 12.43 0.93
CA SER A 397 2.93 11.92 2.03
C SER A 397 3.79 10.73 1.60
N ASN A 398 3.21 9.79 0.84
CA ASN A 398 3.91 8.62 0.32
C ASN A 398 5.01 9.01 -0.68
N GLN A 399 4.76 10.00 -1.54
CA GLN A 399 5.77 10.46 -2.48
C GLN A 399 6.90 11.25 -1.83
N LEU A 400 6.58 12.01 -0.79
CA LEU A 400 7.60 12.66 0.01
C LEU A 400 8.51 11.63 0.67
N LEU A 401 7.93 10.56 1.22
CA LEU A 401 8.71 9.45 1.79
C LEU A 401 9.63 8.81 0.74
N ALA A 402 9.13 8.61 -0.48
CA ALA A 402 9.95 8.10 -1.59
C ALA A 402 11.10 9.05 -1.96
N GLY A 403 10.82 10.35 -2.05
CA GLY A 403 11.84 11.37 -2.32
C GLY A 403 12.93 11.40 -1.24
N LEU A 404 12.53 11.31 0.02
CA LEU A 404 13.45 11.25 1.16
C LEU A 404 14.28 9.96 1.19
N ALA A 405 13.68 8.81 0.85
CA ALA A 405 14.42 7.56 0.74
C ALA A 405 15.46 7.61 -0.39
N LEU A 406 15.09 8.13 -1.58
CA LEU A 406 16.03 8.36 -2.67
C LEU A 406 17.14 9.35 -2.30
N LEU A 407 16.85 10.34 -1.46
CA LEU A 407 17.86 11.24 -0.93
C LEU A 407 18.89 10.48 -0.08
N VAL A 408 18.45 9.63 0.84
CA VAL A 408 19.36 8.79 1.66
C VAL A 408 20.22 7.89 0.77
N VAL A 409 19.62 7.23 -0.23
CA VAL A 409 20.35 6.40 -1.21
C VAL A 409 21.36 7.24 -2.01
N THR A 410 20.97 8.44 -2.44
CA THR A 410 21.83 9.35 -3.21
C THR A 410 23.05 9.80 -2.39
N LEU A 411 22.84 10.19 -1.14
CA LEU A 411 23.92 10.57 -0.22
C LEU A 411 24.82 9.38 0.10
N TYR A 412 24.26 8.18 0.23
CA TYR A 412 25.03 6.95 0.40
C TYR A 412 25.94 6.67 -0.81
N LEU A 413 25.38 6.66 -2.03
CA LEU A 413 26.16 6.47 -3.26
C LEU A 413 27.26 7.54 -3.43
N ARG A 414 26.96 8.79 -3.05
CA ARG A 414 27.95 9.87 -3.02
C ARG A 414 29.10 9.56 -2.06
N SER A 415 28.80 9.05 -0.86
CA SER A 415 29.85 8.71 0.12
C SER A 415 30.79 7.60 -0.36
N LEU A 416 30.31 6.74 -1.28
CA LEU A 416 31.09 5.72 -1.95
C LEU A 416 31.81 6.20 -3.23
N GLY A 417 31.67 7.47 -3.62
CA GLY A 417 32.21 7.98 -4.88
C GLY A 417 31.58 7.36 -6.13
N ARG A 418 30.34 6.86 -6.04
CA ARG A 418 29.61 6.22 -7.15
C ARG A 418 28.71 7.22 -7.89
N PRO A 419 28.35 6.97 -9.17
CA PRO A 419 27.44 7.84 -9.91
C PRO A 419 26.09 8.00 -9.21
N THR A 420 25.70 9.24 -8.92
CA THR A 420 24.46 9.56 -8.21
C THR A 420 23.32 9.99 -9.13
N VAL A 421 23.58 10.23 -10.41
CA VAL A 421 22.59 10.78 -11.35
C VAL A 421 21.31 9.93 -11.42
N PHE A 422 21.45 8.61 -11.34
CA PHE A 422 20.34 7.66 -11.44
C PHE A 422 19.41 7.69 -10.24
N THR A 423 19.85 8.18 -9.07
CA THR A 423 18.99 8.33 -7.88
C THR A 423 18.64 9.79 -7.63
N ALA A 424 19.56 10.72 -7.92
CA ALA A 424 19.38 12.15 -7.72
C ALA A 424 18.39 12.78 -8.68
N ALA A 425 18.36 12.37 -9.96
CA ALA A 425 17.40 12.90 -10.92
C ALA A 425 15.95 12.48 -10.60
N PRO A 426 15.65 11.18 -10.34
CA PRO A 426 14.34 10.77 -9.84
C PRO A 426 13.96 11.45 -8.52
N MET A 427 14.92 11.58 -7.58
CA MET A 427 14.70 12.29 -6.31
C MET A 427 14.26 13.73 -6.54
N GLY A 428 14.99 14.50 -7.35
CA GLY A 428 14.68 15.89 -7.63
C GLY A 428 13.31 16.06 -8.29
N PHE A 429 13.00 15.23 -9.28
CA PHE A 429 11.69 15.21 -9.91
C PHE A 429 10.56 14.94 -8.90
N MET A 430 10.72 13.90 -8.07
CA MET A 430 9.73 13.53 -7.06
C MET A 430 9.50 14.63 -6.04
N LEU A 431 10.56 15.27 -5.55
CA LEU A 431 10.46 16.37 -4.59
C LEU A 431 9.73 17.58 -5.20
N VAL A 432 10.09 17.98 -6.42
CA VAL A 432 9.43 19.11 -7.11
C VAL A 432 7.95 18.84 -7.29
N VAL A 433 7.59 17.69 -7.87
CA VAL A 433 6.20 17.30 -8.13
C VAL A 433 5.40 17.22 -6.84
N THR A 434 5.95 16.61 -5.79
CA THR A 434 5.29 16.44 -4.49
C THR A 434 5.07 17.79 -3.81
N ILE A 435 6.08 18.66 -3.78
CA ILE A 435 5.96 19.99 -3.16
C ILE A 435 4.97 20.85 -3.94
N SER A 436 5.02 20.84 -5.28
CA SER A 436 4.03 21.54 -6.10
C SER A 436 2.61 21.06 -5.85
N ALA A 437 2.38 19.74 -5.74
CA ALA A 437 1.07 19.17 -5.44
C ALA A 437 0.58 19.55 -4.03
N LEU A 438 1.50 19.55 -3.06
CA LEU A 438 1.19 19.96 -1.68
C LEU A 438 0.80 21.44 -1.60
N LEU A 439 1.52 22.32 -2.30
CA LEU A 439 1.20 23.76 -2.36
C LEU A 439 -0.17 24.01 -3.01
N LEU A 440 -0.50 23.29 -4.09
CA LEU A 440 -1.84 23.36 -4.70
C LEU A 440 -2.93 22.87 -3.73
N SER A 441 -2.66 21.78 -3.02
CA SER A 441 -3.60 21.23 -2.03
C SER A 441 -3.82 22.22 -0.87
N ILE A 442 -2.74 22.83 -0.35
CA ILE A 442 -2.79 23.89 0.67
C ILE A 442 -3.65 25.06 0.21
N ARG A 443 -3.42 25.57 -1.01
CA ARG A 443 -4.23 26.65 -1.58
C ARG A 443 -5.70 26.27 -1.65
N ASN A 444 -6.00 25.06 -2.14
CA ASN A 444 -7.37 24.58 -2.27
C ASN A 444 -8.05 24.44 -0.91
N PHE A 445 -7.38 23.86 0.10
CA PHE A 445 -7.93 23.75 1.45
C PHE A 445 -8.15 25.10 2.12
N PHE A 446 -7.25 26.06 1.90
CA PHE A 446 -7.43 27.43 2.36
C PHE A 446 -8.69 28.07 1.75
N THR A 447 -8.87 27.96 0.43
CA THR A 447 -10.06 28.51 -0.26
C THR A 447 -11.37 27.83 0.16
N GLN A 448 -11.31 26.56 0.57
CA GLN A 448 -12.47 25.79 1.03
C GLN A 448 -12.77 25.98 2.53
N GLY A 449 -11.95 26.76 3.27
CA GLY A 449 -12.09 26.89 4.73
C GLY A 449 -11.79 25.59 5.49
N ASN A 450 -11.10 24.63 4.87
CA ASN A 450 -10.77 23.34 5.46
C ASN A 450 -9.52 23.44 6.33
N TRP A 451 -9.67 24.04 7.51
CA TRP A 451 -8.57 24.28 8.46
C TRP A 451 -7.88 22.99 8.92
N PHE A 452 -8.62 21.88 8.98
CA PHE A 452 -8.08 20.60 9.41
C PHE A 452 -7.06 20.03 8.41
N LEU A 453 -7.46 19.87 7.13
CA LEU A 453 -6.54 19.41 6.08
C LEU A 453 -5.42 20.42 5.80
N LEU A 454 -5.72 21.72 5.91
CA LEU A 454 -4.73 22.78 5.78
C LEU A 454 -3.63 22.63 6.84
N GLY A 455 -4.00 22.45 8.11
CA GLY A 455 -3.04 22.30 9.21
C GLY A 455 -2.08 21.12 9.00
N PHE A 456 -2.63 19.94 8.65
CA PHE A 456 -1.79 18.77 8.35
C PHE A 456 -0.93 18.97 7.10
N SER A 457 -1.45 19.60 6.05
CA SER A 457 -0.69 19.88 4.83
C SER A 457 0.50 20.82 5.10
N CYS A 458 0.28 21.87 5.88
CA CYS A 458 1.33 22.79 6.32
C CYS A 458 2.38 22.09 7.20
N LEU A 459 1.94 21.20 8.10
CA LEU A 459 2.85 20.40 8.92
C LEU A 459 3.73 19.48 8.05
N ILE A 460 3.14 18.75 7.10
CA ILE A 460 3.87 17.89 6.17
C ILE A 460 4.88 18.71 5.36
N LEU A 461 4.47 19.89 4.87
CA LEU A 461 5.36 20.78 4.12
C LEU A 461 6.53 21.29 4.98
N ALA A 462 6.25 21.70 6.22
CA ALA A 462 7.29 22.18 7.14
C ALA A 462 8.32 21.07 7.44
N LEU A 463 7.85 19.84 7.70
CA LEU A 463 8.71 18.68 7.90
C LEU A 463 9.53 18.35 6.65
N ALA A 464 8.92 18.42 5.46
CA ALA A 464 9.59 18.22 4.18
C ALA A 464 10.75 19.22 4.00
N ILE A 465 10.45 20.51 4.17
CA ILE A 465 11.44 21.60 4.02
C ILE A 465 12.57 21.41 5.02
N TRP A 466 12.26 21.09 6.28
CA TRP A 466 13.28 20.88 7.31
C TRP A 466 14.22 19.72 6.93
N LEU A 467 13.69 18.58 6.48
CA LEU A 467 14.52 17.47 6.02
C LEU A 467 15.39 17.84 4.81
N LEU A 468 14.87 18.63 3.87
CA LEU A 468 15.66 19.12 2.74
C LEU A 468 16.76 20.09 3.16
N VAL A 469 16.52 20.91 4.18
CA VAL A 469 17.55 21.77 4.76
C VAL A 469 18.65 20.93 5.43
N GLU A 470 18.29 19.94 6.24
CA GLU A 470 19.26 19.00 6.83
C GLU A 470 20.08 18.29 5.73
N ALA A 471 19.44 17.88 4.64
CA ALA A 471 20.09 17.29 3.48
C ALA A 471 21.10 18.24 2.81
N ALA A 472 20.71 19.48 2.56
CA ALA A 472 21.57 20.49 1.97
C ALA A 472 22.78 20.82 2.88
N LEU A 473 22.57 20.84 4.19
CA LEU A 473 23.65 21.02 5.17
C LEU A 473 24.63 19.84 5.13
N THR A 474 24.12 18.60 5.02
CA THR A 474 24.95 17.41 4.84
C THR A 474 25.74 17.44 3.52
N LEU A 475 25.14 17.94 2.43
CA LEU A 475 25.84 18.05 1.15
C LEU A 475 27.08 18.96 1.20
N LYS A 476 27.09 19.95 2.10
CA LYS A 476 28.21 20.87 2.34
C LYS A 476 29.32 20.28 3.20
N ARG A 477 29.07 19.16 3.91
CA ARG A 477 30.07 18.46 4.72
C ARG A 477 30.84 17.47 3.84
N GLN A 478 32.08 17.15 4.22
CA GLN A 478 32.79 16.05 3.56
C GLN A 478 32.00 14.75 3.78
N PRO A 479 31.91 13.87 2.77
CA PRO A 479 31.22 12.59 2.92
C PRO A 479 31.84 11.84 4.09
N VAL A 480 31.02 11.50 5.08
CA VAL A 480 31.44 10.62 6.18
C VAL A 480 31.83 9.28 5.55
N PRO A 481 33.07 8.78 5.73
CA PRO A 481 33.41 7.47 5.23
C PRO A 481 32.50 6.44 5.91
N THR A 482 31.60 5.85 5.15
CA THR A 482 30.73 4.78 5.65
C THR A 482 31.62 3.59 6.00
N GLN A 483 31.65 3.19 7.28
CA GLN A 483 32.51 2.13 7.80
C GLN A 483 32.19 0.72 7.24
N VAL A 484 31.29 0.60 6.26
CA VAL A 484 30.77 -0.70 5.79
C VAL A 484 31.36 -1.16 4.46
N ALA A 485 32.48 -0.58 4.03
CA ALA A 485 33.26 -1.11 2.93
C ALA A 485 34.21 -2.23 3.39
N LYS A 486 33.65 -3.40 3.77
CA LYS A 486 34.29 -4.72 3.64
C LYS A 486 33.25 -5.79 3.39
#